data_AF-B0C9C9-F1
#
_entry.id   AF-B0C9C9-F1
#
_cell.length_a   1.000
_cell.length_b   1.000
_cell.length_c   1.000
_cell.angle_alpha   90.00
_cell.angle_beta   90.00
_cell.angle_gamma   90.00
#
_symmetry.space_group_name_H-M   'P 1'
#
loop_
_entity.id
_entity.type
_entity.pdbx_description
1 polymer ?
#
loop_
_entity_poly.entity_id
_entity_poly.type
_entity_poly.pdbx_seq_one_letter_code
_entity_poly.pdbx_strand_id
1 'polypeptide(L)'
;MRVARLSVLVGVVSLCPTIVITPAASAESISPTTAVGQAPQNYGIVRSAGLNTLEIRHLSGGYQTYSVSSDLTASMALGPGDFVAFNADANGTLTQLRPPRIARIFEGTISNIQGNQITIVAPDGSSLTTTVAANSVNRLKLSLGTGLSVTQYEGISATKVCCISKFTQQPPVVVPPEPAAEPPQPIPALW
;
A
#
# COMPACT_ATOMS: atom_id res chain seq x y z
N MET A 1 -32.10 -35.10 78.71
CA MET A 1 -31.32 -35.36 77.47
C MET A 1 -31.41 -34.12 76.59
N ARG A 2 -30.31 -33.38 76.44
CA ARG A 2 -30.21 -32.16 75.61
C ARG A 2 -29.72 -32.54 74.22
N VAL A 3 -30.47 -32.21 73.17
CA VAL A 3 -30.05 -32.38 71.77
C VAL A 3 -29.57 -31.03 71.26
N ALA A 4 -28.26 -30.92 71.01
CA ALA A 4 -27.63 -29.76 70.39
C ALA A 4 -27.94 -29.75 68.89
N ARG A 5 -28.57 -28.68 68.39
CA ARG A 5 -28.74 -28.45 66.95
C ARG A 5 -27.57 -27.61 66.44
N LEU A 6 -26.68 -28.27 65.72
CA LEU A 6 -25.56 -27.68 64.98
C LEU A 6 -26.12 -27.06 63.68
N SER A 7 -26.01 -25.74 63.54
CA SER A 7 -26.41 -25.04 62.32
C SER A 7 -25.16 -24.79 61.47
N VAL A 8 -25.11 -25.39 60.28
CA VAL A 8 -24.04 -25.19 59.29
C VAL A 8 -24.40 -23.98 58.41
N LEU A 9 -23.56 -22.96 58.44
CA LEU A 9 -23.65 -21.79 57.56
C LEU A 9 -23.01 -22.16 56.21
N VAL A 10 -23.81 -22.23 55.14
CA VAL A 10 -23.32 -22.37 53.77
C VAL A 10 -23.16 -20.97 53.17
N GLY A 11 -21.92 -20.49 53.07
CA GLY A 11 -21.59 -19.25 52.39
C GLY A 11 -21.60 -19.43 50.87
N VAL A 12 -22.43 -18.66 50.17
CA VAL A 12 -22.44 -18.60 48.71
C VAL A 12 -21.43 -17.54 48.27
N VAL A 13 -20.30 -17.96 47.70
CA VAL A 13 -19.31 -17.06 47.09
C VAL A 13 -19.84 -16.67 45.71
N SER A 14 -20.28 -15.41 45.58
CA SER A 14 -20.71 -14.82 44.31
C SER A 14 -19.48 -14.37 43.52
N LEU A 15 -19.14 -15.12 42.47
CA LEU A 15 -18.12 -14.74 41.50
C LEU A 15 -18.80 -13.87 40.43
N CYS A 16 -18.63 -12.55 40.51
CA CYS A 16 -18.99 -11.64 39.44
C CYS A 16 -18.04 -11.84 38.25
N PRO A 17 -18.50 -12.19 37.04
CA PRO A 17 -17.64 -12.17 35.87
C PRO A 17 -17.38 -10.73 35.45
N THR A 18 -16.11 -10.31 35.51
CA THR A 18 -15.64 -9.06 34.90
C THR A 18 -15.70 -9.22 33.39
N ILE A 19 -16.73 -8.64 32.76
CA ILE A 19 -16.83 -8.55 31.31
C ILE A 19 -15.77 -7.56 30.85
N VAL A 20 -14.69 -8.07 30.26
CA VAL A 20 -13.74 -7.26 29.49
C VAL A 20 -14.46 -6.89 28.19
N ILE A 21 -14.94 -5.65 28.11
CA ILE A 21 -15.49 -5.09 26.87
C ILE A 21 -14.28 -4.76 25.99
N THR A 22 -13.92 -5.68 25.09
CA THR A 22 -13.03 -5.38 23.98
C THR A 22 -13.73 -4.39 23.06
N PRO A 23 -13.13 -3.24 22.71
CA PRO A 23 -13.72 -2.35 21.72
C PRO A 23 -13.81 -3.10 20.38
N ALA A 24 -15.03 -3.23 19.87
CA ALA A 24 -15.25 -3.69 18.50
C ALA A 24 -14.53 -2.73 17.56
N ALA A 25 -13.64 -3.28 16.74
CA ALA A 25 -13.01 -2.54 15.65
C ALA A 25 -14.12 -1.89 14.82
N SER A 26 -14.14 -0.55 14.80
CA SER A 26 -15.10 0.21 14.03
C SER A 26 -14.85 -0.08 12.55
N ALA A 27 -15.76 -0.84 11.93
CA ALA A 27 -15.80 -0.95 10.48
C ALA A 27 -16.17 0.44 9.94
N GLU A 28 -15.24 1.10 9.26
CA GLU A 28 -15.53 2.34 8.54
C GLU A 28 -16.69 2.09 7.57
N SER A 29 -17.74 2.90 7.73
CA SER A 29 -18.93 2.87 6.90
C SER A 29 -18.57 3.27 5.47
N ILE A 30 -18.72 2.34 4.54
CA ILE A 30 -18.78 2.64 3.11
C ILE A 30 -19.93 3.63 2.90
N SER A 31 -19.69 4.74 2.21
CA SER A 31 -20.77 5.65 1.82
C SER A 31 -21.41 5.11 0.53
N PRO A 32 -22.63 4.54 0.57
CA PRO A 32 -23.29 4.06 -0.63
C PRO A 32 -23.47 5.22 -1.59
N THR A 33 -22.96 5.09 -2.82
CA THR A 33 -23.12 6.11 -3.87
C THR A 33 -23.89 5.51 -5.02
N THR A 34 -25.13 5.95 -5.19
CA THR A 34 -26.06 5.53 -6.26
C THR A 34 -25.93 6.35 -7.55
N ALA A 35 -25.03 7.35 -7.60
CA ALA A 35 -24.91 8.24 -8.75
C ALA A 35 -23.89 7.73 -9.78
N VAL A 36 -24.39 7.34 -10.95
CA VAL A 36 -23.58 6.99 -12.14
C VAL A 36 -22.85 8.24 -12.63
N GLY A 37 -21.53 8.18 -12.75
CA GLY A 37 -20.69 9.30 -13.25
C GLY A 37 -19.88 10.05 -12.19
N GLN A 38 -19.99 9.70 -10.91
CA GLN A 38 -19.10 10.24 -9.87
C GLN A 38 -17.71 9.60 -9.87
N ALA A 39 -16.72 10.36 -9.36
CA ALA A 39 -15.41 9.79 -9.07
C ALA A 39 -15.56 8.58 -8.13
N PRO A 40 -14.74 7.52 -8.30
CA PRO A 40 -14.75 6.40 -7.36
C PRO A 40 -14.46 6.91 -5.95
N GLN A 41 -15.26 6.47 -4.98
CA GLN A 41 -15.09 6.82 -3.57
C GLN A 41 -14.34 5.71 -2.80
N ASN A 42 -14.24 4.51 -3.38
CA ASN A 42 -13.64 3.36 -2.72
C ASN A 42 -12.42 2.85 -3.47
N TYR A 43 -11.47 2.36 -2.70
CA TYR A 43 -10.19 1.85 -3.20
C TYR A 43 -9.83 0.57 -2.47
N GLY A 44 -9.20 -0.36 -3.17
CA GLY A 44 -8.80 -1.62 -2.57
C GLY A 44 -7.92 -2.47 -3.47
N ILE A 45 -7.46 -3.58 -2.91
CA ILE A 45 -6.62 -4.55 -3.61
C ILE A 45 -7.47 -5.78 -3.91
N VAL A 46 -7.52 -6.20 -5.17
CA VAL A 46 -8.18 -7.43 -5.60
C VAL A 46 -7.48 -8.61 -4.93
N ARG A 47 -8.24 -9.45 -4.22
CA ARG A 47 -7.75 -10.71 -3.66
C ARG A 47 -8.06 -11.88 -4.59
N SER A 48 -9.27 -11.92 -5.11
CA SER A 48 -9.71 -12.93 -6.08
C SER A 48 -10.77 -12.34 -7.01
N ALA A 49 -10.78 -12.81 -8.26
CA ALA A 49 -11.75 -12.44 -9.28
C ALA A 49 -12.41 -13.72 -9.81
N GLY A 50 -13.72 -13.83 -9.62
CA GLY A 50 -14.57 -14.88 -10.19
C GLY A 50 -15.41 -14.36 -11.34
N LEU A 51 -16.32 -15.21 -11.86
CA LEU A 51 -17.17 -14.84 -13.00
C LEU A 51 -18.04 -13.61 -12.71
N ASN A 52 -18.72 -13.59 -11.55
CA ASN A 52 -19.66 -12.52 -11.15
C ASN A 52 -19.35 -11.97 -9.77
N THR A 53 -18.17 -12.25 -9.23
CA THR A 53 -17.77 -11.79 -7.90
C THR A 53 -16.34 -11.28 -7.90
N LEU A 54 -16.09 -10.26 -7.10
CA LEU A 54 -14.77 -9.71 -6.86
C LEU A 54 -14.57 -9.57 -5.35
N GLU A 55 -13.56 -10.25 -4.82
CA GLU A 55 -13.16 -10.07 -3.42
C GLU A 55 -12.09 -9.00 -3.35
N ILE A 56 -12.38 -7.93 -2.61
CA ILE A 56 -11.49 -6.78 -2.46
C ILE A 56 -11.06 -6.68 -1.01
N ARG A 57 -9.75 -6.53 -0.80
CA ARG A 57 -9.19 -6.06 0.46
C ARG A 57 -9.25 -4.54 0.49
N HIS A 58 -10.00 -3.98 1.42
CA HIS A 58 -10.11 -2.54 1.62
C HIS A 58 -8.82 -1.97 2.20
N LEU A 59 -8.61 -0.66 2.06
CA LEU A 59 -7.46 0.04 2.62
C LEU A 59 -7.40 -0.04 4.16
N SER A 60 -8.55 -0.17 4.83
CA SER A 60 -8.65 -0.44 6.28
C SER A 60 -8.19 -1.84 6.68
N GLY A 61 -7.97 -2.73 5.71
CA GLY A 61 -7.44 -4.07 5.90
C GLY A 61 -8.47 -5.20 5.88
N GLY A 62 -9.77 -4.87 5.98
CA GLY A 62 -10.87 -5.84 5.87
C GLY A 62 -11.07 -6.37 4.46
N TYR A 63 -11.81 -7.49 4.34
CA TYR A 63 -12.16 -8.11 3.06
C TYR A 63 -13.66 -8.04 2.84
N GLN A 64 -14.06 -7.78 1.60
CA GLN A 64 -15.45 -7.82 1.20
C GLN A 64 -15.59 -8.39 -0.20
N THR A 65 -16.62 -9.21 -0.39
CA THR A 65 -17.00 -9.75 -1.69
C THR A 65 -18.10 -8.89 -2.29
N TYR A 66 -17.90 -8.47 -3.52
CA TYR A 66 -18.85 -7.69 -4.29
C TYR A 66 -19.39 -8.50 -5.45
N SER A 67 -20.67 -8.29 -5.77
CA SER A 67 -21.24 -8.75 -7.04
C SER A 67 -20.79 -7.82 -8.16
N VAL A 68 -20.42 -8.37 -9.31
CA VAL A 68 -19.99 -7.59 -10.47
C VAL A 68 -20.71 -8.06 -11.72
N SER A 69 -21.16 -7.14 -12.56
CA SER A 69 -21.68 -7.47 -13.89
C SER A 69 -20.52 -7.82 -14.83
N SER A 70 -20.77 -8.75 -15.74
CA SER A 70 -19.78 -9.15 -16.77
C SER A 70 -19.26 -7.95 -17.58
N ASP A 71 -20.09 -6.94 -17.79
CA ASP A 71 -19.75 -5.77 -18.60
C ASP A 71 -18.69 -4.89 -17.92
N LEU A 72 -18.65 -4.85 -16.58
CA LEU A 72 -17.67 -4.08 -15.82
C LEU A 72 -16.30 -4.76 -15.81
N THR A 73 -16.24 -6.09 -15.72
CA THR A 73 -14.98 -6.84 -15.71
C THR A 73 -14.42 -7.12 -17.11
N ALA A 74 -15.26 -7.18 -18.15
CA ALA A 74 -14.82 -7.45 -19.51
C ALA A 74 -13.79 -6.42 -20.03
N SER A 75 -13.81 -5.20 -19.48
CA SER A 75 -12.90 -4.12 -19.86
C SER A 75 -11.53 -4.17 -19.17
N MET A 76 -11.33 -5.07 -18.19
CA MET A 76 -10.12 -5.12 -17.37
C MET A 76 -9.70 -6.56 -17.05
N ALA A 77 -8.47 -6.93 -17.40
CA ALA A 77 -7.85 -8.16 -16.90
C ALA A 77 -7.49 -7.98 -15.42
N LEU A 78 -8.45 -8.25 -14.52
CA LEU A 78 -8.27 -8.14 -13.08
C LEU A 78 -7.61 -9.40 -12.51
N GLY A 79 -6.50 -9.22 -11.84
CA GLY A 79 -5.76 -10.26 -11.15
C GLY A 79 -5.62 -10.00 -9.64
N PRO A 80 -5.34 -11.05 -8.84
CA PRO A 80 -4.93 -10.89 -7.46
C PRO A 80 -3.75 -9.92 -7.32
N GLY A 81 -3.87 -8.95 -6.43
CA GLY A 81 -2.86 -7.92 -6.17
C GLY A 81 -3.09 -6.61 -6.93
N ASP A 82 -4.06 -6.55 -7.85
CA ASP A 82 -4.39 -5.32 -8.55
C ASP A 82 -5.03 -4.30 -7.63
N PHE A 83 -4.59 -3.04 -7.76
CA PHE A 83 -5.17 -1.93 -7.03
C PHE A 83 -6.26 -1.29 -7.88
N VAL A 84 -7.47 -1.20 -7.34
CA VAL A 84 -8.67 -0.78 -8.07
C VAL A 84 -9.40 0.34 -7.36
N ALA A 85 -10.04 1.20 -8.15
CA ALA A 85 -10.96 2.22 -7.70
C ALA A 85 -12.39 1.81 -8.10
N PHE A 86 -13.32 1.84 -7.16
CA PHE A 86 -14.66 1.29 -7.37
C PHE A 86 -15.75 2.05 -6.62
N ASN A 87 -16.99 1.87 -7.09
CA ASN A 87 -18.20 2.21 -6.35
C ASN A 87 -19.07 0.96 -6.25
N ALA A 88 -19.77 0.83 -5.13
CA ALA A 88 -20.76 -0.20 -4.91
C ALA A 88 -22.08 0.43 -4.46
N ASP A 89 -23.19 -0.20 -4.83
CA ASP A 89 -24.49 0.15 -4.26
C ASP A 89 -24.65 -0.42 -2.84
N ALA A 90 -25.79 -0.12 -2.21
CA ALA A 90 -26.09 -0.58 -0.86
C ALA A 90 -26.22 -2.12 -0.75
N ASN A 91 -26.39 -2.82 -1.86
CA ASN A 91 -26.50 -4.27 -1.91
C ASN A 91 -25.13 -4.95 -2.11
N GLY A 92 -24.05 -4.18 -2.25
CA GLY A 92 -22.71 -4.70 -2.54
C GLY A 92 -22.50 -5.08 -4.02
N THR A 93 -23.28 -4.51 -4.93
CA THR A 93 -23.07 -4.64 -6.37
C THR A 93 -22.18 -3.50 -6.86
N LEU A 94 -21.09 -3.83 -7.56
CA LEU A 94 -20.21 -2.84 -8.17
C LEU A 94 -20.98 -2.09 -9.27
N THR A 95 -21.01 -0.76 -9.15
CA THR A 95 -21.58 0.14 -10.16
C THR A 95 -20.50 0.79 -11.02
N GLN A 96 -19.25 0.77 -10.54
CA GLN A 96 -18.10 1.31 -11.24
C GLN A 96 -16.84 0.57 -10.81
N LEU A 97 -15.98 0.26 -11.77
CA LEU A 97 -14.69 -0.38 -11.52
C LEU A 97 -13.69 0.13 -12.57
N ARG A 98 -12.51 0.60 -12.11
CA ARG A 98 -11.46 1.12 -13.00
C ARG A 98 -10.08 1.11 -12.32
N PRO A 99 -8.99 1.24 -13.09
CA PRO A 99 -7.69 1.54 -12.52
C PRO A 99 -7.71 2.91 -11.80
N PRO A 100 -7.03 3.04 -10.66
CA PRO A 100 -6.85 4.32 -10.00
C PRO A 100 -5.92 5.24 -10.81
N ARG A 101 -6.19 6.55 -10.74
CA ARG A 101 -5.38 7.56 -11.44
C ARG A 101 -4.04 7.75 -10.75
N ILE A 102 -2.97 7.68 -11.51
CA ILE A 102 -1.61 7.83 -11.01
C ILE A 102 -1.27 9.32 -10.96
N ALA A 103 -0.89 9.81 -9.79
CA ALA A 103 -0.38 11.18 -9.61
C ALA A 103 1.11 11.25 -9.93
N ARG A 104 1.88 10.28 -9.42
CA ARG A 104 3.35 10.25 -9.55
C ARG A 104 3.86 8.82 -9.45
N ILE A 105 4.89 8.50 -10.22
CA ILE A 105 5.74 7.33 -10.02
C ILE A 105 7.11 7.84 -9.57
N PHE A 106 7.63 7.29 -8.48
CA PHE A 106 8.96 7.60 -7.95
C PHE A 106 9.78 6.33 -7.92
N GLU A 107 10.92 6.33 -8.61
CA GLU A 107 11.81 5.18 -8.69
C GLU A 107 13.17 5.52 -8.11
N GLY A 108 13.71 4.62 -7.30
CA GLY A 108 15.04 4.80 -6.73
C GLY A 108 15.49 3.60 -5.91
N THR A 109 16.52 3.78 -5.12
CA THR A 109 17.05 2.76 -4.22
C THR A 109 16.80 3.13 -2.77
N ILE A 110 16.53 2.13 -1.94
CA ILE A 110 16.32 2.35 -0.50
C ILE A 110 17.63 2.80 0.15
N SER A 111 17.65 4.01 0.71
CA SER A 111 18.79 4.57 1.44
C SER A 111 18.66 4.44 2.96
N ASN A 112 17.43 4.35 3.47
CA ASN A 112 17.16 4.25 4.91
C ASN A 112 15.85 3.50 5.18
N ILE A 113 15.80 2.73 6.27
CA ILE A 113 14.61 2.04 6.77
C ILE A 113 14.50 2.30 8.27
N GLN A 114 13.43 2.94 8.71
CA GLN A 114 13.12 3.20 10.11
C GLN A 114 11.70 2.71 10.43
N GLY A 115 11.61 1.51 11.00
CA GLY A 115 10.33 0.84 11.23
C GLY A 115 9.58 0.63 9.92
N ASN A 116 8.43 1.29 9.78
CA ASN A 116 7.58 1.23 8.58
C ASN A 116 7.85 2.37 7.58
N GLN A 117 8.75 3.30 7.89
CA GLN A 117 9.16 4.34 6.96
C GLN A 117 10.40 3.92 6.18
N ILE A 118 10.36 4.13 4.87
CA ILE A 118 11.48 3.92 3.97
C ILE A 118 11.82 5.23 3.30
N THR A 119 13.10 5.49 3.10
CA THR A 119 13.59 6.59 2.27
C THR A 119 14.21 6.01 1.02
N ILE A 120 13.80 6.54 -0.13
CA ILE A 120 14.23 6.12 -1.46
C ILE A 120 14.94 7.30 -2.09
N VAL A 121 16.08 7.06 -2.73
CA VAL A 121 16.86 8.07 -3.45
C VAL A 121 16.88 7.70 -4.93
N ALA A 122 16.44 8.62 -5.77
CA ALA A 122 16.49 8.48 -7.21
C ALA A 122 17.89 8.85 -7.76
N PRO A 123 18.23 8.46 -8.99
CA PRO A 123 19.54 8.74 -9.58
C PRO A 123 19.85 10.23 -9.74
N ASP A 124 18.83 11.08 -9.84
CA ASP A 124 18.95 12.54 -9.92
C ASP A 124 19.25 13.20 -8.55
N GLY A 125 19.39 12.39 -7.49
CA GLY A 125 19.63 12.84 -6.13
C GLY A 125 18.36 13.25 -5.37
N SER A 126 17.19 13.24 -6.01
CA SER A 126 15.93 13.49 -5.31
C SER A 126 15.60 12.34 -4.36
N SER A 127 14.91 12.64 -3.26
CA SER A 127 14.53 11.64 -2.27
C SER A 127 13.04 11.66 -1.95
N LEU A 128 12.51 10.49 -1.61
CA LEU A 128 11.13 10.29 -1.17
C LEU A 128 11.12 9.43 0.08
N THR A 129 10.55 9.96 1.16
CA THR A 129 10.21 9.17 2.35
C THR A 129 8.74 8.77 2.26
N THR A 130 8.46 7.46 2.39
CA THR A 130 7.09 6.93 2.37
C THR A 130 6.88 5.89 3.45
N THR A 131 5.63 5.75 3.90
CA THR A 131 5.23 4.72 4.85
C THR A 131 4.74 3.49 4.11
N VAL A 132 5.29 2.33 4.46
CA VAL A 132 4.93 1.03 3.90
C VAL A 132 4.31 0.17 4.98
N ALA A 133 3.24 -0.55 4.66
CA ALA A 133 2.65 -1.48 5.61
C ALA A 133 3.70 -2.50 6.12
N ALA A 134 3.74 -2.75 7.43
CA ALA A 134 4.72 -3.66 8.05
C ALA A 134 4.81 -5.02 7.36
N ASN A 135 3.65 -5.58 6.98
CA ASN A 135 3.57 -6.85 6.26
C ASN A 135 4.24 -6.80 4.88
N SER A 136 4.20 -5.65 4.21
CA SER A 136 4.83 -5.46 2.90
C SER A 136 6.36 -5.38 3.02
N VAL A 137 6.91 -4.81 4.09
CA VAL A 137 8.36 -4.76 4.33
C VAL A 137 8.95 -6.17 4.38
N ASN A 138 8.34 -7.04 5.18
CA ASN A 138 8.76 -8.44 5.31
C ASN A 138 8.52 -9.25 4.03
N ARG A 139 7.34 -9.08 3.41
CA ARG A 139 6.97 -9.84 2.20
C ARG A 139 7.84 -9.48 1.00
N LEU A 140 8.17 -8.20 0.83
CA LEU A 140 9.01 -7.71 -0.26
C LEU A 140 10.51 -7.85 0.04
N LYS A 141 10.88 -8.30 1.25
CA LYS A 141 12.27 -8.42 1.72
C LYS A 141 13.05 -7.13 1.49
N LEU A 142 12.44 -6.00 1.84
CA LEU A 142 13.05 -4.69 1.62
C LEU A 142 14.32 -4.55 2.45
N SER A 143 15.42 -4.23 1.79
CA SER A 143 16.72 -3.99 2.41
C SER A 143 17.39 -2.77 1.77
N LEU A 144 18.38 -2.20 2.46
CA LEU A 144 19.17 -1.10 1.92
C LEU A 144 19.77 -1.48 0.56
N GLY A 145 19.73 -0.54 -0.39
CA GLY A 145 20.17 -0.74 -1.76
C GLY A 145 19.17 -1.47 -2.67
N THR A 146 18.06 -1.97 -2.14
CA THR A 146 16.98 -2.54 -2.98
C THR A 146 16.35 -1.45 -3.83
N GLY A 147 16.16 -1.72 -5.12
CA GLY A 147 15.44 -0.83 -6.02
C GLY A 147 13.93 -0.92 -5.77
N LEU A 148 13.26 0.23 -5.69
CA LEU A 148 11.82 0.35 -5.53
C LEU A 148 11.22 1.32 -6.54
N SER A 149 10.00 1.00 -6.98
CA SER A 149 9.08 1.91 -7.64
C SER A 149 7.88 2.14 -6.73
N VAL A 150 7.62 3.40 -6.40
CA VAL A 150 6.50 3.85 -5.57
C VAL A 150 5.53 4.64 -6.45
N THR A 151 4.33 4.08 -6.63
CA THR A 151 3.24 4.77 -7.32
C THR A 151 2.35 5.46 -6.30
N GLN A 152 2.21 6.77 -6.42
CA GLN A 152 1.26 7.61 -5.71
C GLN A 152 0.04 7.86 -6.59
N TYR A 153 -1.14 7.82 -6.00
CA TYR A 153 -2.41 7.95 -6.71
C TYR A 153 -3.06 9.32 -6.39
N GLU A 154 -3.82 9.84 -7.34
CA GLU A 154 -4.52 11.11 -7.17
C GLU A 154 -5.62 10.99 -6.12
N GLY A 155 -5.70 11.98 -5.22
CA GLY A 155 -6.79 12.13 -4.27
C GLY A 155 -6.82 11.12 -3.11
N ILE A 156 -5.79 10.27 -2.96
CA ILE A 156 -5.72 9.27 -1.87
C ILE A 156 -4.31 9.13 -1.30
N SER A 157 -4.24 8.72 -0.04
CA SER A 157 -2.97 8.47 0.68
C SER A 157 -2.40 7.06 0.45
N ALA A 158 -3.04 6.23 -0.39
CA ALA A 158 -2.54 4.90 -0.68
C ALA A 158 -1.38 4.94 -1.69
N THR A 159 -0.40 4.06 -1.51
CA THR A 159 0.73 3.92 -2.43
C THR A 159 0.94 2.46 -2.81
N LYS A 160 1.25 2.21 -4.08
CA LYS A 160 1.71 0.88 -4.54
C LYS A 160 3.23 0.86 -4.52
N VAL A 161 3.80 -0.17 -3.90
CA VAL A 161 5.24 -0.37 -3.79
C VAL A 161 5.60 -1.66 -4.53
N CYS A 162 6.48 -1.54 -5.52
CA CYS A 162 6.98 -2.65 -6.32
C CYS A 162 8.50 -2.70 -6.26
N CYS A 163 9.06 -3.89 -6.08
CA CYS A 163 10.50 -4.10 -6.25
C CYS A 163 10.84 -3.99 -7.73
N ILE A 164 11.87 -3.21 -8.06
CA ILE A 164 12.45 -3.18 -9.40
C ILE A 164 13.72 -4.02 -9.37
N SER A 165 13.82 -4.95 -10.32
CA SER A 165 14.99 -5.80 -10.48
C SER A 165 16.15 -4.95 -10.99
N LYS A 166 17.00 -4.49 -10.07
CA LYS A 166 18.26 -3.74 -10.29
C LYS A 166 18.08 -2.41 -11.03
N PHE A 167 18.40 -1.32 -10.33
CA PHE A 167 18.95 -0.16 -11.04
C PHE A 167 20.26 -0.62 -11.69
N THR A 168 20.34 -0.64 -13.02
CA THR A 168 21.63 -0.43 -13.67
C THR A 168 22.05 0.96 -13.25
N GLN A 169 22.87 1.05 -12.20
CA GLN A 169 23.70 2.21 -11.96
C GLN A 169 24.39 2.44 -13.30
N GLN A 170 23.97 3.45 -14.06
CA GLN A 170 24.82 3.92 -15.13
C GLN A 170 26.13 4.25 -14.41
N PRO A 171 27.27 3.61 -14.79
CA PRO A 171 28.55 3.97 -14.22
C PRO A 171 28.62 5.50 -14.26
N PRO A 172 29.16 6.16 -13.21
CA PRO A 172 29.33 7.61 -13.26
C PRO A 172 29.90 7.92 -14.63
N VAL A 173 29.25 8.82 -15.39
CA VAL A 173 29.76 9.23 -16.69
C VAL A 173 31.17 9.70 -16.40
N VAL A 174 32.16 8.87 -16.75
CA VAL A 174 33.55 9.27 -16.76
C VAL A 174 33.58 10.25 -17.91
N VAL A 175 33.32 11.52 -17.59
CA VAL A 175 33.65 12.61 -18.49
C VAL A 175 35.12 12.38 -18.80
N PRO A 176 35.48 12.06 -20.05
CA PRO A 176 36.88 11.91 -20.41
C PRO A 176 37.57 13.18 -19.91
N PRO A 177 38.72 13.08 -19.21
CA PRO A 177 39.47 14.27 -18.84
C PRO A 177 39.64 15.09 -20.11
N GLU A 178 39.14 16.32 -20.08
CA GLU A 178 39.32 17.29 -21.15
C GLU A 178 40.79 17.23 -21.58
N PRO A 179 41.10 16.98 -22.86
CA PRO A 179 42.48 16.92 -23.32
C PRO A 179 43.18 18.19 -22.83
N ALA A 180 44.27 18.02 -22.08
CA ALA A 180 45.05 19.15 -21.61
C ALA A 180 45.33 20.07 -22.80
N ALA A 181 44.93 21.34 -22.68
CA ALA A 181 45.18 22.34 -23.70
C ALA A 181 46.67 22.27 -24.09
N GLU A 182 46.94 21.99 -25.36
CA GLU A 182 48.31 21.96 -25.86
C GLU A 182 48.97 23.32 -25.57
N PRO A 183 50.22 23.33 -25.05
CA PRO A 183 50.94 24.57 -24.87
C PRO A 183 51.05 25.29 -26.23
N PRO A 184 50.84 26.62 -26.27
CA PRO A 184 50.86 27.36 -27.52
C PRO A 184 52.19 27.13 -28.24
N GLN A 185 52.13 26.58 -29.46
CA GLN A 185 53.33 26.41 -30.27
C GLN A 185 53.93 27.78 -30.61
N PRO A 186 55.26 27.93 -30.53
CA PRO A 186 55.90 29.19 -30.88
C PRO A 186 55.65 29.52 -32.35
N ILE A 187 55.16 30.75 -32.58
CA ILE A 187 55.01 31.31 -33.91
C ILE A 187 56.40 31.36 -34.57
N PRO A 188 56.62 30.77 -35.75
CA PRO A 188 57.89 30.89 -36.44
C PRO A 188 58.16 32.38 -36.76
N ALA A 189 59.34 32.86 -36.39
CA ALA A 189 59.79 34.18 -36.81
C ALA A 189 59.96 34.20 -38.34
N LEU A 190 59.21 35.07 -39.01
CA LEU A 190 59.35 35.34 -40.45
C LEU A 190 60.52 36.29 -40.67
N TRP A 191 61.76 35.80 -40.67
CA TRP A 191 62.93 36.55 -41.17
C TRP A 191 63.58 35.78 -42.33
#